data_AF-A0A0J5KPY3-F1
#
_entry.id   AF-A0A0J5KPY3-F1
#
_cell.length_a   1.000
_cell.length_b   1.000
_cell.length_c   1.000
_cell.angle_alpha   90.00
_cell.angle_beta   90.00
_cell.angle_gamma   90.00
#
_symmetry.space_group_name_H-M   'P 1'
#
loop_
_entity.id
_entity.type
_entity.pdbx_description
1 polymer ?
#
loop_
_entity_poly.entity_id
_entity_poly.type
_entity_poly.pdbx_seq_one_letter_code
_entity_poly.pdbx_strand_id
1 'polypeptide(L)'
;MRKFLALLFGVALVTPLFAQADKVYVFFRHGEKPDNDSGQLTCKGLNRALSLPPVLLNRYGMPDMLYTSAPYQNKAGSSLRAVLTMTPVAMRVSKPIILRYHADQTRKLINALLKEDKADVTYIAWEHKNLVIATRRLVAKAGGDSTKVPFWTPSDFDTIYVVRLDDEYHFKSFTVESEGLNGVSAQCPATMSVGTGAGEVQ
;
A
#
# COMPACT_ATOMS: atom_id res chain seq x y z
N MET A 1 60.63 -46.99 7.54
CA MET A 1 59.67 -46.22 8.39
C MET A 1 58.74 -45.44 7.46
N ARG A 2 57.50 -45.89 7.29
CA ARG A 2 56.51 -45.29 6.37
C ARG A 2 55.70 -44.26 7.16
N LYS A 3 55.84 -42.96 6.84
CA LYS A 3 55.06 -41.88 7.46
C LYS A 3 53.68 -41.82 6.79
N PHE A 4 52.62 -42.10 7.55
CA PHE A 4 51.24 -41.85 7.13
C PHE A 4 50.93 -40.37 7.33
N LEU A 5 50.66 -39.66 6.23
CA LEU A 5 50.18 -38.29 6.25
C LEU A 5 48.65 -38.35 6.31
N ALA A 6 48.06 -38.10 7.48
CA ALA A 6 46.61 -38.01 7.63
C ALA A 6 46.14 -36.66 7.08
N LEU A 7 45.44 -36.68 5.95
CA LEU A 7 44.83 -35.50 5.35
C LEU A 7 43.49 -35.23 6.05
N LEU A 8 43.47 -34.26 6.96
CA LEU A 8 42.23 -33.75 7.58
C LEU A 8 41.47 -32.90 6.56
N PHE A 9 40.39 -33.45 6.01
CA PHE A 9 39.41 -32.69 5.24
C PHE A 9 38.58 -31.82 6.20
N GLY A 10 38.94 -30.54 6.31
CA GLY A 10 38.13 -29.55 7.03
C GLY A 10 36.86 -29.25 6.26
N VAL A 11 35.71 -29.74 6.74
CA VAL A 11 34.40 -29.37 6.22
C VAL A 11 34.06 -27.98 6.76
N ALA A 12 34.20 -26.96 5.91
CA ALA A 12 33.71 -25.62 6.22
C ALA A 12 32.17 -25.62 6.17
N LEU A 13 31.51 -25.52 7.32
CA LEU A 13 30.07 -25.23 7.39
C LEU A 13 29.85 -23.83 6.83
N VAL A 14 29.39 -23.74 5.59
CA VAL A 14 28.84 -22.51 5.02
C VAL A 14 27.46 -22.32 5.62
N THR A 15 27.34 -21.53 6.68
CA THR A 15 26.03 -21.08 7.17
C THR A 15 25.47 -20.07 6.17
N PRO A 16 24.34 -20.35 5.51
CA PRO A 16 23.71 -19.37 4.63
C PRO A 16 23.27 -18.17 5.48
N LEU A 17 23.80 -16.98 5.18
CA LEU A 17 23.16 -15.75 5.62
C LEU A 17 21.83 -15.64 4.87
N PHE A 18 20.73 -15.94 5.57
CA PHE A 18 19.42 -15.53 5.10
C PHE A 18 19.34 -14.02 5.29
N ALA A 19 19.62 -13.24 4.24
CA ALA A 19 19.28 -11.83 4.22
C ALA A 19 17.75 -11.75 4.17
N GLN A 20 17.13 -11.35 5.28
CA GLN A 20 15.70 -11.14 5.34
C GLN A 20 15.36 -9.85 4.57
N ALA A 21 14.22 -9.83 3.89
CA ALA A 21 13.86 -8.71 3.03
C ALA A 21 13.50 -7.46 3.86
N ASP A 22 13.83 -6.29 3.31
CA ASP A 22 13.39 -5.00 3.85
C ASP A 22 11.86 -4.92 3.91
N LYS A 23 11.34 -4.19 4.90
CA LYS A 23 9.92 -3.86 5.01
C LYS A 23 9.59 -2.58 4.22
N VAL A 24 8.65 -2.65 3.29
CA VAL A 24 8.22 -1.55 2.42
C VAL A 24 6.77 -1.17 2.71
N TYR A 25 6.55 0.07 3.13
CA TYR A 25 5.22 0.63 3.40
C TYR A 25 4.90 1.71 2.37
N VAL A 26 3.88 1.46 1.54
CA VAL A 26 3.44 2.34 0.46
C VAL A 26 2.13 3.01 0.85
N PHE A 27 2.17 4.31 1.10
CA PHE A 27 1.05 5.13 1.53
C PHE A 27 0.55 5.98 0.36
N PHE A 28 -0.74 5.86 0.03
CA PHE A 28 -1.37 6.67 -1.01
C PHE A 28 -2.78 7.11 -0.60
N ARG A 29 -3.25 8.20 -1.20
CA ARG A 29 -4.54 8.79 -0.85
C ARG A 29 -5.67 8.08 -1.60
N HIS A 30 -6.87 8.10 -1.03
CA HIS A 30 -8.08 7.85 -1.82
C HIS A 30 -8.15 8.77 -3.06
N GLY A 31 -8.78 8.31 -4.15
CA GLY A 31 -8.95 9.08 -5.38
C GLY A 31 -9.87 10.30 -5.24
N GLU A 32 -10.00 11.07 -6.32
CA GLU A 32 -10.78 12.31 -6.38
C GLU A 32 -12.23 12.09 -5.90
N LYS A 33 -12.76 13.10 -5.21
CA LYS A 33 -14.07 13.06 -4.53
C LYS A 33 -14.95 14.24 -4.95
N PRO A 34 -16.28 14.08 -4.96
CA PRO A 34 -17.17 15.23 -5.04
C PRO A 34 -17.05 16.09 -3.78
N ASP A 35 -17.51 17.33 -3.85
CA ASP A 35 -17.62 18.20 -2.70
C ASP A 35 -18.94 17.95 -1.94
N ASN A 36 -19.06 16.75 -1.39
CA ASN A 36 -20.18 16.32 -0.56
C ASN A 36 -19.77 15.15 0.36
N ASP A 37 -20.72 14.69 1.19
CA ASP A 37 -20.54 13.64 2.19
C ASP A 37 -20.97 12.24 1.73
N SER A 38 -21.16 12.03 0.41
CA SER A 38 -21.56 10.72 -0.13
C SER A 38 -20.56 9.60 0.17
N GLY A 39 -19.30 9.94 0.43
CA GLY A 39 -18.20 8.98 0.55
C GLY A 39 -17.79 8.34 -0.78
N GLN A 40 -18.36 8.78 -1.91
CA GLN A 40 -18.05 8.24 -3.22
C GLN A 40 -16.82 8.89 -3.84
N LEU A 41 -16.26 8.22 -4.85
CA LEU A 41 -15.30 8.81 -5.77
C LEU A 41 -16.03 9.56 -6.89
N THR A 42 -15.41 10.57 -7.49
CA THR A 42 -15.85 11.06 -8.80
C THR A 42 -15.51 10.03 -9.88
N CYS A 43 -16.03 10.21 -11.09
CA CYS A 43 -15.58 9.45 -12.25
C CYS A 43 -14.05 9.53 -12.43
N LYS A 44 -13.44 10.70 -12.18
CA LYS A 44 -11.98 10.87 -12.18
C LYS A 44 -11.30 9.98 -11.12
N GLY A 45 -11.82 9.99 -9.90
CA GLY A 45 -11.29 9.16 -8.81
C GLY A 45 -11.44 7.66 -9.08
N LEU A 46 -12.55 7.25 -9.71
CA LEU A 46 -12.73 5.87 -10.17
C LEU A 46 -11.69 5.50 -11.24
N ASN A 47 -11.47 6.36 -12.24
CA ASN A 47 -10.46 6.11 -13.28
C ASN A 47 -9.04 6.06 -12.73
N ARG A 48 -8.71 6.91 -11.74
CA ARG A 48 -7.46 6.80 -10.98
C ARG A 48 -7.36 5.45 -10.30
N ALA A 49 -8.38 5.04 -9.55
CA ALA A 49 -8.41 3.76 -8.85
C ALA A 49 -8.21 2.56 -9.82
N LEU A 50 -8.87 2.58 -10.97
CA LEU A 50 -8.73 1.54 -12.00
C LEU A 50 -7.32 1.53 -12.63
N SER A 51 -6.60 2.65 -12.61
CA SER A 51 -5.25 2.79 -13.17
C SER A 51 -4.13 2.51 -12.15
N LEU A 52 -4.45 2.43 -10.86
CA LEU A 52 -3.46 2.18 -9.79
C LEU A 52 -2.76 0.82 -9.84
N PRO A 53 -3.42 -0.32 -10.18
CA PRO A 53 -2.77 -1.62 -10.10
C PRO A 53 -1.45 -1.73 -10.86
N PRO A 54 -1.34 -1.36 -12.16
CA PRO A 54 -0.05 -1.41 -12.84
C PRO A 54 0.98 -0.41 -12.27
N VAL A 55 0.55 0.73 -11.74
CA VAL A 55 1.46 1.71 -11.12
C VAL A 55 2.12 1.11 -9.87
N LEU A 56 1.32 0.59 -8.95
CA LEU A 56 1.82 0.09 -7.67
C LEU A 56 2.58 -1.23 -7.84
N LEU A 57 2.00 -2.19 -8.56
CA LEU A 57 2.56 -3.53 -8.68
C LEU A 57 3.89 -3.55 -9.45
N ASN A 58 4.03 -2.71 -10.49
CA ASN A 58 5.28 -2.64 -11.25
C ASN A 58 6.40 -1.96 -10.44
N ARG A 59 6.07 -1.03 -9.53
CA ARG A 59 7.06 -0.26 -8.77
C ARG A 59 7.45 -0.89 -7.44
N TYR A 60 6.50 -1.54 -6.77
CA TYR A 60 6.68 -2.03 -5.39
C TYR A 60 6.42 -3.53 -5.24
N GLY A 61 6.06 -4.23 -6.32
CA GLY A 61 5.82 -5.67 -6.31
C GLY A 61 4.46 -6.08 -5.74
N MET A 62 4.27 -7.39 -5.52
CA MET A 62 3.04 -7.91 -4.93
C MET A 62 2.97 -7.56 -3.44
N PRO A 63 1.90 -6.90 -2.97
CA PRO A 63 1.74 -6.60 -1.55
C PRO A 63 1.39 -7.86 -0.76
N ASP A 64 1.91 -7.98 0.46
CA ASP A 64 1.48 -8.99 1.43
C ASP A 64 0.18 -8.59 2.12
N MET A 65 0.05 -7.29 2.41
CA MET A 65 -1.09 -6.71 3.12
C MET A 65 -1.62 -5.44 2.45
N LEU A 66 -2.94 -5.27 2.51
CA LEU A 66 -3.66 -4.11 2.00
C LEU A 66 -4.49 -3.49 3.12
N TYR A 67 -4.10 -2.31 3.62
CA TYR A 67 -4.84 -1.59 4.65
C TYR A 67 -5.62 -0.42 4.07
N THR A 68 -6.85 -0.23 4.53
CA THR A 68 -7.60 1.01 4.29
C THR A 68 -8.34 1.47 5.54
N SER A 69 -8.66 2.76 5.61
CA SER A 69 -9.40 3.32 6.75
C SER A 69 -10.76 2.65 6.87
N ALA A 70 -11.05 2.06 8.02
CA ALA A 70 -12.32 1.42 8.30
C ALA A 70 -13.46 2.46 8.35
N PRO A 71 -14.58 2.24 7.64
CA PRO A 71 -15.81 3.01 7.84
C PRO A 71 -16.30 2.94 9.27
N TYR A 72 -16.90 4.02 9.77
CA TYR A 72 -17.75 3.95 10.96
C TYR A 72 -19.14 3.44 10.57
N GLN A 73 -19.62 2.41 11.27
CA GLN A 73 -20.90 1.76 10.96
C GLN A 73 -22.09 2.73 11.05
N ASN A 74 -22.00 3.72 11.94
CA ASN A 74 -23.04 4.72 12.19
C ASN A 74 -22.81 6.05 11.43
N LYS A 75 -21.92 6.08 10.43
CA LYS A 75 -21.63 7.29 9.64
C LYS A 75 -21.59 6.96 8.15
N ALA A 76 -22.69 7.29 7.46
CA ALA A 76 -22.79 7.12 6.00
C ALA A 76 -21.61 7.78 5.27
N GLY A 77 -21.11 7.12 4.23
CA GLY A 77 -19.99 7.61 3.42
C GLY A 77 -18.62 7.62 4.12
N SER A 78 -18.53 7.23 5.40
CA SER A 78 -17.26 7.25 6.13
C SER A 78 -16.25 6.32 5.49
N SER A 79 -15.07 6.85 5.16
CA SER A 79 -13.89 6.09 4.70
C SER A 79 -14.07 5.27 3.41
N LEU A 80 -15.26 5.28 2.80
CA LEU A 80 -15.58 4.45 1.63
C LEU A 80 -14.65 4.75 0.45
N ARG A 81 -14.26 6.01 0.24
CA ARG A 81 -13.31 6.41 -0.81
C ARG A 81 -11.99 5.64 -0.77
N ALA A 82 -11.42 5.43 0.42
CA ALA A 82 -10.16 4.70 0.56
C ALA A 82 -10.32 3.23 0.17
N VAL A 83 -11.44 2.61 0.58
CA VAL A 83 -11.80 1.24 0.18
C VAL A 83 -11.93 1.16 -1.34
N LEU A 84 -12.76 2.02 -1.94
CA LEU A 84 -13.00 2.06 -3.38
C LEU A 84 -11.71 2.26 -4.19
N THR A 85 -10.76 3.04 -3.66
CA THR A 85 -9.47 3.30 -4.33
C THR A 85 -8.56 2.07 -4.31
N MET A 86 -8.54 1.32 -3.20
CA MET A 86 -7.73 0.10 -3.06
C MET A 86 -8.34 -1.10 -3.79
N THR A 87 -9.66 -1.15 -3.97
CA THR A 87 -10.39 -2.32 -4.51
C THR A 87 -9.81 -2.87 -5.82
N PRO A 88 -9.49 -2.07 -6.86
CA PRO A 88 -8.92 -2.61 -8.09
C PRO A 88 -7.56 -3.32 -7.87
N VAL A 89 -6.74 -2.82 -6.95
CA VAL A 89 -5.46 -3.45 -6.57
C VAL A 89 -5.75 -4.78 -5.86
N ALA A 90 -6.65 -4.77 -4.88
CA ALA A 90 -7.05 -5.95 -4.11
C ALA A 90 -7.60 -7.07 -5.01
N MET A 91 -8.43 -6.73 -6.00
CA MET A 91 -8.94 -7.66 -7.01
C MET A 91 -7.79 -8.23 -7.85
N ARG A 92 -6.89 -7.39 -8.35
CA ARG A 92 -5.77 -7.80 -9.23
C ARG A 92 -4.85 -8.81 -8.56
N VAL A 93 -4.65 -8.69 -7.25
CA VAL A 93 -3.76 -9.55 -6.46
C VAL A 93 -4.51 -10.62 -5.66
N SER A 94 -5.84 -10.63 -5.72
CA SER A 94 -6.72 -11.54 -4.95
C SER A 94 -6.43 -11.56 -3.45
N LYS A 95 -6.25 -10.39 -2.84
CA LYS A 95 -6.02 -10.24 -1.38
C LYS A 95 -7.14 -9.46 -0.70
N PRO A 96 -7.45 -9.78 0.57
CA PRO A 96 -8.44 -9.04 1.32
C PRO A 96 -7.95 -7.63 1.65
N ILE A 97 -8.89 -6.68 1.73
CA ILE A 97 -8.65 -5.35 2.29
C ILE A 97 -8.88 -5.43 3.81
N ILE A 98 -7.86 -5.03 4.58
CA ILE A 98 -7.88 -5.03 6.04
C ILE A 98 -8.51 -3.72 6.55
N LEU A 99 -9.71 -3.84 7.14
CA LEU A 99 -10.53 -2.73 7.66
C LEU A 99 -10.57 -2.70 9.19
N ARG A 100 -9.39 -2.65 9.83
CA ARG A 100 -9.27 -2.77 11.31
C ARG A 100 -9.22 -1.44 12.07
N TYR A 101 -8.84 -0.35 11.41
CA TYR A 101 -8.56 0.94 12.05
C TYR A 101 -9.29 2.07 11.37
N HIS A 102 -9.98 2.91 12.14
CA HIS A 102 -10.60 4.12 11.62
C HIS A 102 -9.56 5.18 11.23
N ALA A 103 -10.01 6.20 10.49
CA ALA A 103 -9.13 7.20 9.89
C ALA A 103 -8.15 7.83 10.88
N ASP A 104 -8.62 8.16 12.09
CA ASP A 104 -7.89 8.81 13.17
C ASP A 104 -7.04 7.85 14.04
N GLN A 105 -7.19 6.53 13.87
CA GLN A 105 -6.52 5.52 14.67
C GLN A 105 -5.10 5.18 14.16
N THR A 106 -4.39 6.18 13.62
CA THR A 106 -3.04 6.04 13.04
C THR A 106 -2.03 5.40 14.00
N ARG A 107 -2.13 5.67 15.31
CA ARG A 107 -1.30 5.00 16.34
C ARG A 107 -1.49 3.49 16.35
N LYS A 108 -2.73 3.01 16.26
CA LYS A 108 -3.06 1.58 16.29
C LYS A 108 -2.58 0.91 15.00
N LEU A 109 -2.78 1.57 13.84
CA LEU A 109 -2.25 1.12 12.55
C LEU A 109 -0.74 0.91 12.61
N ILE A 110 0.04 1.94 12.97
CA ILE A 110 1.51 1.83 13.00
C ILE A 110 2.00 0.78 14.00
N ASN A 111 1.35 0.65 15.16
CA ASN A 111 1.70 -0.40 16.12
C ASN A 111 1.45 -1.81 15.59
N ALA A 112 0.48 -1.99 14.69
CA ALA A 112 0.21 -3.29 14.07
C ALA A 112 1.21 -3.59 12.95
N LEU A 113 1.53 -2.59 12.12
CA LEU A 113 2.55 -2.71 11.08
C LEU A 113 3.91 -3.13 11.65
N LEU A 114 4.35 -2.50 12.75
CA LEU A 114 5.63 -2.83 13.42
C LEU A 114 5.62 -4.14 14.22
N LYS A 115 4.53 -4.91 14.16
CA LYS A 115 4.41 -6.24 14.78
C LYS A 115 4.16 -7.33 13.75
N GLU A 116 4.07 -6.98 12.48
CA GLU A 116 3.74 -7.91 11.40
C GLU A 116 5.04 -8.41 10.74
N ASP A 117 5.58 -9.49 11.29
CA ASP A 117 6.83 -10.11 10.87
C ASP A 117 6.74 -10.73 9.47
N LYS A 118 5.55 -11.14 9.02
CA LYS A 118 5.35 -11.90 7.78
C LYS A 118 5.02 -11.07 6.55
N ALA A 119 4.87 -9.76 6.68
CA ALA A 119 4.61 -8.87 5.56
C ALA A 119 5.87 -8.09 5.21
N ASP A 120 6.37 -8.20 3.98
CA ASP A 120 7.49 -7.41 3.49
C ASP A 120 6.98 -6.19 2.72
N VAL A 121 5.88 -6.31 1.98
CA VAL A 121 5.27 -5.18 1.26
C VAL A 121 3.85 -4.93 1.77
N THR A 122 3.60 -3.71 2.26
CA THR A 122 2.26 -3.30 2.71
C THR A 122 1.80 -2.04 1.99
N TYR A 123 0.59 -2.08 1.44
CA TYR A 123 -0.06 -0.93 0.82
C TYR A 123 -1.12 -0.35 1.76
N ILE A 124 -1.16 0.98 1.88
CA ILE A 124 -2.03 1.70 2.81
C ILE A 124 -2.75 2.83 2.06
N ALA A 125 -4.08 2.74 1.92
CA ALA A 125 -4.90 3.83 1.36
C ALA A 125 -5.71 4.57 2.42
N TRP A 126 -5.58 5.89 2.50
CA TRP A 126 -6.21 6.70 3.56
C TRP A 126 -6.57 8.11 3.06
N GLU A 127 -7.02 8.99 3.95
CA GLU A 127 -7.11 10.43 3.67
C GLU A 127 -5.79 11.14 4.00
N HIS A 128 -5.46 12.18 3.22
CA HIS A 128 -4.17 12.90 3.24
C HIS A 128 -3.64 13.31 4.62
N LYS A 129 -4.45 13.87 5.53
CA LYS A 129 -3.96 14.37 6.83
C LYS A 129 -3.50 13.21 7.70
N ASN A 130 -4.33 12.18 7.83
CA ASN A 130 -4.01 10.99 8.61
C ASN A 130 -2.92 10.14 7.96
N LEU A 131 -2.73 10.17 6.64
CA LEU A 131 -1.53 9.61 6.00
C LEU A 131 -0.27 10.27 6.53
N VAL A 132 -0.19 11.61 6.47
CA VAL A 132 0.98 12.36 6.98
C VAL A 132 1.25 12.02 8.44
N ILE A 133 0.21 11.95 9.28
CA ILE A 133 0.34 11.59 10.70
C ILE A 133 0.86 10.15 10.85
N ALA A 134 0.31 9.19 10.11
CA ALA A 134 0.72 7.78 10.15
C ALA A 134 2.18 7.62 9.69
N THR A 135 2.55 8.21 8.56
CA THR A 135 3.91 8.14 8.01
C THR A 135 4.93 8.78 8.95
N ARG A 136 4.67 9.98 9.48
CA ARG A 136 5.54 10.61 10.50
C ARG A 136 5.73 9.73 11.72
N ARG A 137 4.65 9.07 12.16
CA ARG A 137 4.68 8.18 13.31
C ARG A 137 5.50 6.91 13.04
N LEU A 138 5.38 6.33 11.85
CA LEU A 138 6.17 5.18 11.43
C LEU A 138 7.66 5.53 11.40
N VAL A 139 8.01 6.62 10.70
CA VAL A 139 9.39 7.11 10.57
C VAL A 139 10.01 7.36 11.95
N ALA A 140 9.32 8.09 12.83
CA ALA A 140 9.81 8.37 14.18
C ALA A 140 10.01 7.10 15.02
N LYS A 141 9.07 6.14 14.96
CA LYS A 141 9.16 4.88 15.72
C LYS A 141 10.29 3.97 15.24
N ALA A 142 10.64 4.05 13.96
CA ALA A 142 11.75 3.32 13.37
C ALA A 142 13.11 4.04 13.55
N GLY A 143 13.16 5.19 14.22
CA GLY A 143 14.40 5.95 14.46
C GLY A 143 14.77 6.95 13.36
N GLY A 144 13.91 7.19 12.37
CA GLY A 144 14.12 8.18 11.33
C GLY A 144 13.66 9.59 11.69
N ASP A 145 14.10 10.59 10.91
CA ASP A 145 13.69 11.99 11.07
C ASP A 145 12.30 12.24 10.47
N SER A 146 11.27 12.23 11.33
CA SER A 146 9.88 12.47 10.91
C SER A 146 9.61 13.88 10.36
N THR A 147 10.49 14.85 10.58
CA THR A 147 10.32 16.21 10.05
C THR A 147 10.49 16.27 8.53
N LYS A 148 11.13 15.25 7.94
CA LYS A 148 11.29 15.10 6.49
C LYS A 148 10.01 14.71 5.77
N VAL A 149 8.98 14.23 6.48
CA VAL A 149 7.68 13.89 5.89
C VAL A 149 6.89 15.19 5.69
N PRO A 150 6.66 15.65 4.44
CA PRO A 150 6.07 16.95 4.19
C PRO A 150 4.56 16.95 4.44
N PHE A 151 4.00 18.15 4.44
CA PHE A 151 2.55 18.33 4.38
C PHE A 151 2.02 17.87 3.02
N TRP A 152 0.86 17.21 3.03
CA TRP A 152 0.17 16.74 1.82
C TRP A 152 -1.03 17.65 1.57
N THR A 153 -1.06 18.33 0.43
CA THR A 153 -2.09 19.32 0.15
C THR A 153 -3.46 18.67 -0.14
N PRO A 154 -4.59 19.33 0.18
CA PRO A 154 -5.92 18.75 -0.04
C PRO A 154 -6.27 18.53 -1.53
N SER A 155 -5.62 19.23 -2.45
CA SER A 155 -5.81 19.10 -3.91
C SER A 155 -4.92 18.02 -4.55
N ASP A 156 -3.95 17.49 -3.82
CA ASP A 156 -3.04 16.47 -4.32
C ASP A 156 -3.60 15.06 -4.06
N PHE A 157 -3.92 14.37 -5.16
CA PHE A 157 -4.39 12.99 -5.19
C PHE A 157 -3.37 12.03 -5.79
N ASP A 158 -2.16 12.51 -6.11
CA ASP A 158 -1.17 11.80 -6.91
C ASP A 158 0.06 11.38 -6.09
N THR A 159 0.34 12.06 -4.98
CA THR A 159 1.51 11.72 -4.17
C THR A 159 1.47 10.28 -3.61
N ILE A 160 2.64 9.67 -3.49
CA ILE A 160 2.88 8.41 -2.80
C ILE A 160 4.00 8.65 -1.78
N TYR A 161 3.79 8.22 -0.54
CA TYR A 161 4.84 8.16 0.47
C TYR A 161 5.32 6.72 0.60
N VAL A 162 6.63 6.50 0.47
CA VAL A 162 7.23 5.17 0.64
C VAL A 162 8.20 5.22 1.82
N VAL A 163 7.98 4.35 2.79
CA VAL A 163 8.90 4.15 3.92
C VAL A 163 9.51 2.76 3.80
N ARG A 164 10.84 2.67 3.89
CA ARG A 164 11.57 1.40 3.93
C ARG A 164 12.26 1.24 5.28
N LEU A 165 12.06 0.09 5.90
CA LEU A 165 12.76 -0.34 7.10
C LEU A 165 13.56 -1.61 6.79
N ASP A 166 14.59 -1.92 7.57
CA ASP A 166 15.20 -3.25 7.53
C ASP A 166 14.26 -4.30 8.18
N ASP A 167 14.71 -5.54 8.19
CA ASP A 167 14.06 -6.71 8.78
C ASP A 167 13.87 -6.61 10.30
N GLU A 168 14.63 -5.73 10.95
CA GLU A 168 14.57 -5.41 12.38
C GLU A 168 13.76 -4.15 12.68
N TYR A 169 13.10 -3.58 11.65
CA TYR A 169 12.27 -2.37 11.71
C TYR A 169 13.04 -1.07 11.98
N HIS A 170 14.35 -1.01 11.76
CA HIS A 170 15.08 0.25 11.77
C HIS A 170 14.88 1.01 10.46
N PHE A 171 14.83 2.33 10.58
CA PHE A 171 14.62 3.22 9.44
C PHE A 171 15.76 3.14 8.42
N LYS A 172 15.43 2.86 7.16
CA LYS A 172 16.36 2.95 6.03
C LYS A 172 16.13 4.18 5.18
N SER A 173 14.88 4.43 4.74
CA SER A 173 14.57 5.57 3.87
C SER A 173 13.11 6.00 3.90
N PHE A 174 12.89 7.25 3.48
CA PHE A 174 11.59 7.81 3.14
C PHE A 174 11.69 8.52 1.79
N THR A 175 10.77 8.22 0.87
CA THR A 175 10.66 8.90 -0.43
C THR A 175 9.26 9.43 -0.66
N VAL A 176 9.18 10.57 -1.38
CA VAL A 176 7.96 11.14 -1.92
C VAL A 176 7.98 10.90 -3.42
N GLU A 177 7.01 10.16 -3.90
CA GLU A 177 6.85 9.75 -5.30
C GLU A 177 5.46 10.19 -5.80
N SER A 178 5.14 9.91 -7.07
CA SER A 178 3.84 10.25 -7.65
C SER A 178 3.25 9.09 -8.46
N GLU A 179 1.95 8.89 -8.38
CA GLU A 179 1.20 7.91 -9.17
C GLU A 179 1.34 8.21 -10.67
N GLY A 180 1.41 9.50 -11.05
CA GLY A 180 1.43 9.94 -12.45
C GLY A 180 0.06 9.87 -13.11
N LEU A 181 -1.02 9.94 -12.32
CA LEU A 181 -2.40 9.72 -12.74
C LEU A 181 -3.25 11.00 -12.73
N ASN A 182 -2.65 12.18 -12.53
CA ASN A 182 -3.37 13.46 -12.61
C ASN A 182 -4.10 13.71 -13.94
N GLY A 183 -3.64 13.07 -15.02
CA GLY A 183 -4.21 13.17 -16.37
C GLY A 183 -5.37 12.21 -16.67
N VAL A 184 -5.79 11.35 -15.73
CA VAL A 184 -6.92 10.43 -15.99
C VAL A 184 -8.22 11.21 -16.28
N SER A 185 -9.04 10.63 -17.16
CA SER A 185 -10.31 11.23 -17.62
C SER A 185 -11.25 11.53 -16.45
N ALA A 186 -12.01 12.62 -16.56
CA ALA A 186 -13.09 12.96 -15.64
C ALA A 186 -14.45 12.35 -16.03
N GLN A 187 -14.53 11.68 -17.18
CA GLN A 187 -15.72 10.96 -17.63
C GLN A 187 -15.76 9.57 -17.00
N CYS A 188 -16.95 9.09 -16.64
CA CYS A 188 -17.07 7.75 -16.08
C CYS A 188 -16.69 6.69 -17.14
N PRO A 189 -16.11 5.54 -16.74
CA PRO A 189 -15.88 4.43 -17.65
C PRO A 189 -17.15 4.11 -18.42
N ALA A 190 -17.04 3.96 -19.74
CA ALA A 190 -18.15 3.48 -20.54
C ALA A 190 -18.55 2.08 -20.03
N THR A 191 -19.85 1.84 -19.85
CA THR A 191 -20.33 0.48 -19.67
C THR A 191 -19.94 -0.32 -20.92
N MET A 192 -19.36 -1.52 -20.76
CA MET A 192 -19.35 -2.45 -21.87
C MET A 192 -20.82 -2.69 -22.23
N SER A 193 -21.23 -2.28 -23.43
CA SER A 193 -22.51 -2.69 -23.97
C SER A 193 -22.50 -4.21 -23.99
N VAL A 194 -23.29 -4.83 -23.12
CA VAL A 194 -23.59 -6.25 -23.24
C VAL A 194 -24.37 -6.34 -24.55
N GLY A 195 -23.68 -6.72 -25.63
CA GLY A 195 -24.33 -7.05 -26.88
C GLY A 195 -25.33 -8.15 -26.54
N THR A 196 -26.62 -7.87 -26.72
CA THR A 196 -27.68 -8.86 -26.68
C THR A 196 -27.50 -9.79 -27.86
N GLY A 197 -26.54 -10.71 -27.77
CA GLY A 197 -26.46 -11.88 -28.60
C GLY A 197 -27.52 -12.86 -28.12
N ALA A 198 -28.78 -12.61 -28.46
CA ALA A 198 -29.80 -13.65 -28.47
C ALA A 198 -29.42 -14.63 -29.60
N GLY A 199 -28.54 -15.58 -29.28
CA GLY A 199 -28.39 -16.79 -30.07
C GLY A 199 -29.58 -17.68 -29.76
N GLU A 200 -30.52 -17.75 -30.70
CA GLU A 200 -31.45 -18.87 -30.81
C GLU A 200 -30.66 -20.18 -30.73
N VAL A 201 -31.02 -21.01 -29.76
CA VAL A 201 -30.70 -22.43 -29.80
C VAL A 201 -31.92 -23.11 -30.41
N GLN A 202 -31.72 -23.66 -31.62
CA GLN A 202 -32.64 -24.59 -32.29
C GLN A 202 -32.88 -25.84 -31.44
#